data_AF-A0A853SRZ8-F1
#
_entry.id   AF-A0A853SRZ8-F1
#
_cell.length_a   1.000
_cell.length_b   1.000
_cell.length_c   1.000
_cell.angle_alpha   90.00
_cell.angle_beta   90.00
_cell.angle_gamma   90.00
#
_symmetry.space_group_name_H-M   'P 1'
#
loop_
_entity.id
_entity.type
_entity.pdbx_description
1 polymer ?
#
loop_
_entity_poly.entity_id
_entity_poly.type
_entity_poly.pdbx_seq_one_letter_code
_entity_poly.pdbx_strand_id
1 'polypeptide(L)'
;MLTATYILVSLSVEQASIRMSLLAFQKYMHVQLRHQSRLSLAQLQYAGDWLSRLYQGGYWRKVEMYLVPAIRQAAPHADGLLNEINGLNHVALESINAVQQRAGAAIDHSELQAEQLCAAIDAFCAALLQRLEKEERELFALARKVIVGEAWFAIAYQFLAHDARAQEARRGKAQVLPFVLPAPLPTSLPAPGAPATGGKNAEAGDASALLAPSPPLRAQA
;
A
#
# COMPACT_ATOMS: atom_id res chain seq x y z
N MET A 1 3.94 -32.74 -10.40
CA MET A 1 3.69 -32.74 -8.94
C MET A 1 4.52 -31.69 -8.21
N LEU A 2 5.85 -31.60 -8.38
CA LEU A 2 6.70 -30.60 -7.68
C LEU A 2 6.30 -29.14 -7.94
N THR A 3 6.02 -28.76 -9.19
CA THR A 3 5.62 -27.37 -9.54
C THR A 3 4.38 -26.91 -8.79
N ALA A 4 3.37 -27.78 -8.67
CA ALA A 4 2.15 -27.50 -7.91
C ALA A 4 2.47 -27.25 -6.43
N THR A 5 3.35 -28.06 -5.84
CA THR A 5 3.78 -27.89 -4.45
C THR A 5 4.50 -26.55 -4.25
N TYR A 6 5.45 -26.19 -5.13
CA TYR A 6 6.16 -24.91 -5.02
C TYR A 6 5.24 -23.71 -5.15
N ILE A 7 4.31 -23.73 -6.12
CA ILE A 7 3.34 -22.63 -6.30
C ILE A 7 2.45 -22.47 -5.07
N LEU A 8 1.86 -23.57 -4.60
CA LEU A 8 0.95 -23.53 -3.45
C LEU A 8 1.69 -23.09 -2.18
N VAL A 9 2.91 -23.57 -1.95
CA VAL A 9 3.74 -23.12 -0.82
C VAL A 9 4.07 -21.62 -0.94
N SER A 10 4.44 -21.15 -2.13
CA SER A 10 4.68 -19.71 -2.36
C SER A 10 3.45 -18.86 -2.05
N LEU A 11 2.27 -19.31 -2.49
CA LEU A 11 1.00 -18.64 -2.17
C LEU A 11 0.70 -18.65 -0.67
N SER A 12 0.91 -19.79 0.00
CA SER A 12 0.73 -19.89 1.46
C SER A 12 1.65 -18.94 2.23
N VAL A 13 2.90 -18.74 1.77
CA VAL A 13 3.83 -17.78 2.39
C VAL A 13 3.36 -16.34 2.21
N GLU A 14 2.95 -15.96 0.99
CA GLU A 14 2.39 -14.62 0.72
C GLU A 14 1.13 -14.38 1.56
N GLN A 15 0.26 -15.38 1.63
CA GLN A 15 -0.96 -15.37 2.41
C GLN A 15 -0.68 -15.23 3.92
N ALA A 16 0.33 -15.93 4.45
CA ALA A 16 0.72 -15.81 5.85
C ALA A 16 1.19 -14.38 6.17
N SER A 17 1.92 -13.74 5.25
CA SER A 17 2.29 -12.32 5.38
C SER A 17 1.07 -11.41 5.43
N ILE A 18 0.08 -11.64 4.55
CA ILE A 18 -1.18 -10.90 4.52
C ILE A 18 -1.95 -11.09 5.83
N ARG A 19 -2.10 -12.32 6.30
CA ARG A 19 -2.75 -12.66 7.58
C ARG A 19 -2.12 -11.91 8.75
N MET A 20 -0.78 -11.90 8.84
CA MET A 20 -0.06 -11.14 9.87
C MET A 20 -0.30 -9.63 9.74
N SER A 21 -0.33 -9.09 8.52
CA SER A 21 -0.60 -7.67 8.30
C SER A 21 -2.03 -7.27 8.70
N LEU A 22 -3.02 -8.13 8.44
CA LEU A 22 -4.42 -7.93 8.85
C LEU A 22 -4.56 -7.88 10.37
N LEU A 23 -3.96 -8.84 11.07
CA LEU A 23 -3.99 -8.88 12.54
C LEU A 23 -3.27 -7.68 13.16
N ALA A 24 -2.14 -7.26 12.59
CA ALA A 24 -1.43 -6.07 13.04
C ALA A 24 -2.26 -4.79 12.82
N PHE A 25 -2.92 -4.66 11.66
CA PHE A 25 -3.82 -3.56 11.36
C PHE A 25 -5.01 -3.52 12.31
N GLN A 26 -5.68 -4.66 12.53
CA GLN A 26 -6.79 -4.77 13.47
C GLN A 26 -6.38 -4.31 14.87
N LYS A 27 -5.23 -4.78 15.37
CA LYS A 27 -4.71 -4.38 16.69
C LYS A 27 -4.39 -2.89 16.75
N TYR A 28 -3.77 -2.35 15.70
CA TYR A 28 -3.47 -0.92 15.61
C TYR A 28 -4.75 -0.08 15.72
N MET A 29 -5.78 -0.40 14.93
CA MET A 29 -7.05 0.33 14.91
C MET A 29 -7.77 0.27 16.27
N HIS A 30 -7.77 -0.87 16.95
CA HIS A 30 -8.31 -0.99 18.30
C HIS A 30 -7.60 -0.10 19.32
N VAL A 31 -6.27 -0.04 19.26
CA VAL A 31 -5.50 0.82 20.17
C VAL A 31 -5.82 2.29 19.90
N GLN A 32 -5.92 2.70 18.63
CA GLN A 32 -6.28 4.07 18.27
C GLN A 32 -7.69 4.43 18.75
N LEU A 33 -8.68 3.55 18.51
CA LEU A 33 -10.08 3.76 18.91
C LEU A 33 -10.31 3.71 20.42
N ARG A 34 -9.47 3.00 21.18
CA ARG A 34 -9.49 3.03 22.65
C ARG A 34 -9.01 4.37 23.22
N HIS A 35 -8.05 5.02 22.56
CA HIS A 35 -7.51 6.29 23.00
C HIS A 35 -8.30 7.49 22.46
N GLN A 36 -8.98 7.33 21.33
CA GLN A 36 -9.75 8.37 20.66
C GLN A 36 -11.08 7.78 20.20
N SER A 37 -12.21 8.33 20.69
CA SER A 37 -13.55 7.95 20.25
C SER A 37 -13.84 8.31 18.79
N ARG A 38 -12.91 8.97 18.10
CA ARG A 38 -12.98 9.28 16.67
C ARG A 38 -11.64 9.02 16.01
N LEU A 39 -11.66 8.56 14.76
CA LEU A 39 -10.44 8.54 13.95
C LEU A 39 -10.14 9.94 13.43
N SER A 40 -8.90 10.37 13.60
CA SER A 40 -8.37 11.54 12.89
C SER A 40 -8.33 11.27 11.38
N LEU A 41 -8.37 12.35 10.58
CA LEU A 41 -8.21 12.27 9.13
C LEU A 41 -6.93 11.52 8.73
N ALA A 42 -5.83 11.73 9.48
CA ALA A 42 -4.57 11.05 9.24
C ALA A 42 -4.66 9.53 9.45
N GLN A 43 -5.40 9.07 10.47
CA GLN A 43 -5.61 7.63 10.71
C GLN A 43 -6.52 7.02 9.63
N LEU A 44 -7.52 7.75 9.15
CA LEU A 44 -8.37 7.30 8.04
C LEU A 44 -7.58 7.19 6.73
N GLN A 45 -6.73 8.19 6.44
CA GLN A 45 -5.80 8.16 5.31
C GLN A 45 -4.84 6.98 5.42
N TYR A 46 -4.25 6.76 6.60
CA TYR A 46 -3.41 5.60 6.86
C TYR A 46 -4.14 4.28 6.58
N ALA A 47 -5.37 4.13 7.07
CA ALA A 47 -6.17 2.94 6.84
C ALA A 47 -6.50 2.74 5.35
N GLY A 48 -6.82 3.81 4.62
CA GLY A 48 -7.03 3.78 3.18
C GLY A 48 -5.78 3.39 2.40
N ASP A 49 -4.63 3.96 2.74
CA ASP A 49 -3.34 3.63 2.13
C ASP A 49 -2.90 2.21 2.45
N TRP A 50 -3.17 1.74 3.66
CA TRP A 50 -2.90 0.37 4.08
C TRP A 50 -3.77 -0.61 3.27
N LEU A 51 -5.07 -0.33 3.14
CA LEU A 51 -5.99 -1.13 2.33
C LEU A 51 -5.56 -1.18 0.85
N SER A 52 -5.20 -0.02 0.31
CA SER A 52 -4.70 0.10 -1.06
C SER A 52 -3.45 -0.77 -1.25
N ARG A 53 -2.51 -0.73 -0.29
CA ARG A 53 -1.32 -1.59 -0.30
C ARG A 53 -1.65 -3.08 -0.17
N LEU A 54 -2.64 -3.43 0.66
CA LEU A 54 -3.11 -4.81 0.84
C LEU A 54 -3.58 -5.41 -0.49
N TYR A 55 -4.44 -4.69 -1.22
CA TYR A 55 -4.98 -5.14 -2.51
C TYR A 55 -4.03 -4.95 -3.70
N GLN A 56 -3.08 -4.02 -3.61
CA GLN A 56 -1.97 -3.94 -4.56
C GLN A 56 -0.96 -5.09 -4.39
N GLY A 57 -1.07 -5.87 -3.30
CA GLY A 57 -0.35 -7.12 -3.14
C GLY A 57 -0.58 -8.06 -4.32
N GLY A 58 0.50 -8.65 -4.84
CA GLY A 58 0.43 -9.54 -6.00
C GLY A 58 -0.41 -10.80 -5.75
N TYR A 59 -0.54 -11.21 -4.48
CA TYR A 59 -1.28 -12.41 -4.07
C TYR A 59 -2.71 -12.47 -4.62
N TRP A 60 -3.55 -11.46 -4.31
CA TRP A 60 -4.95 -11.46 -4.70
C TRP A 60 -5.10 -11.56 -6.22
N ARG A 61 -4.28 -10.80 -6.96
CA ARG A 61 -4.26 -10.88 -8.43
C ARG A 61 -3.83 -12.24 -8.94
N LYS A 62 -2.82 -12.87 -8.32
CA LYS A 62 -2.35 -14.20 -8.73
C LYS A 62 -3.43 -15.26 -8.52
N VAL A 63 -4.15 -15.21 -7.40
CA VAL A 63 -5.27 -16.11 -7.13
C VAL A 63 -6.40 -15.89 -8.15
N GLU A 64 -6.88 -14.66 -8.31
CA GLU A 64 -8.03 -14.35 -9.16
C GLU A 64 -7.75 -14.51 -10.67
N MET A 65 -6.55 -14.14 -11.12
CA MET A 65 -6.24 -14.09 -12.55
C MET A 65 -5.82 -15.45 -13.12
N TYR A 66 -5.27 -16.34 -12.28
CA TYR A 66 -4.60 -17.54 -12.75
C TYR A 66 -5.10 -18.81 -12.05
N LEU A 67 -5.28 -18.78 -10.73
CA LEU A 67 -5.68 -19.98 -9.98
C LEU A 67 -7.19 -20.24 -10.11
N VAL A 68 -8.03 -19.23 -9.88
CA VAL A 68 -9.49 -19.34 -9.98
C VAL A 68 -9.95 -19.78 -11.37
N PRO A 69 -9.46 -19.20 -12.49
CA PRO A 69 -9.86 -19.62 -13.83
C PRO A 69 -9.42 -21.05 -14.15
N ALA A 70 -8.22 -21.45 -13.70
CA ALA A 70 -7.74 -22.82 -13.90
C ALA A 70 -8.60 -23.84 -13.15
N ILE A 71 -9.02 -23.53 -11.91
CA ILE A 71 -9.94 -24.38 -11.15
C ILE A 71 -11.30 -24.45 -11.84
N ARG A 72 -11.85 -23.32 -12.28
CA ARG A 72 -13.16 -23.29 -12.97
C ARG A 72 -13.15 -24.12 -14.26
N GLN A 73 -12.07 -24.05 -15.02
CA GLN A 73 -11.90 -24.86 -16.23
C GLN A 73 -11.78 -26.35 -15.92
N ALA A 74 -11.06 -26.72 -14.87
CA ALA A 74 -10.83 -28.12 -14.49
C ALA A 74 -12.00 -28.75 -13.69
N ALA A 75 -12.77 -27.93 -12.98
CA ALA A 75 -13.84 -28.36 -12.08
C ALA A 75 -15.00 -27.34 -12.06
N PRO A 76 -15.89 -27.35 -13.07
CA PRO A 76 -17.03 -26.43 -13.12
C PRO A 76 -17.99 -26.56 -11.92
N HIS A 77 -18.07 -27.74 -11.32
CA HIS A 77 -18.86 -27.99 -10.10
C HIS A 77 -18.33 -27.25 -8.86
N ALA A 78 -17.12 -26.67 -8.91
CA ALA A 78 -16.54 -25.89 -7.83
C ALA A 78 -17.00 -24.42 -7.81
N ASP A 79 -17.85 -24.00 -8.75
CA ASP A 79 -18.31 -22.61 -8.83
C ASP A 79 -19.00 -22.13 -7.53
N GLY A 80 -19.65 -23.02 -6.78
CA GLY A 80 -20.21 -22.69 -5.47
C GLY A 80 -19.15 -22.18 -4.48
N LEU A 81 -18.02 -22.89 -4.35
CA LEU A 81 -16.90 -22.50 -3.49
C LEU A 81 -16.25 -21.19 -3.98
N LEU A 82 -16.07 -21.05 -5.30
CA LEU A 82 -15.49 -19.85 -5.90
C LEU A 82 -16.38 -18.62 -5.67
N ASN A 83 -17.70 -18.78 -5.75
CA ASN A 83 -18.66 -17.72 -5.47
C ASN A 83 -18.66 -17.34 -3.99
N GLU A 84 -18.52 -18.30 -3.09
CA GLU A 84 -18.46 -18.04 -1.65
C GLU A 84 -17.20 -17.25 -1.26
N ILE A 85 -16.03 -17.64 -1.79
CA ILE A 85 -14.76 -16.91 -1.58
C ILE A 85 -14.87 -15.47 -2.10
N ASN A 86 -15.50 -15.27 -3.26
CA ASN A 86 -15.79 -13.95 -3.79
C ASN A 86 -16.79 -13.16 -2.94
N GLY A 87 -17.81 -13.83 -2.40
CA GLY A 87 -18.78 -13.24 -1.48
C GLY A 87 -18.12 -12.67 -0.23
N LEU A 88 -17.16 -13.39 0.37
CA LEU A 88 -16.40 -12.90 1.53
C LEU A 88 -15.58 -11.64 1.20
N ASN A 89 -15.03 -11.55 -0.02
CA ASN A 89 -14.36 -10.34 -0.48
C ASN A 89 -15.34 -9.17 -0.62
N HIS A 90 -16.55 -9.42 -1.12
CA HIS A 90 -17.58 -8.39 -1.25
C HIS A 90 -18.01 -7.86 0.12
N VAL A 91 -18.28 -8.74 1.08
CA VAL A 91 -18.61 -8.36 2.47
C VAL A 91 -17.50 -7.53 3.11
N ALA A 92 -16.23 -7.88 2.86
CA ALA A 92 -15.10 -7.07 3.32
C ALA A 92 -15.13 -5.67 2.70
N LEU A 93 -15.31 -5.56 1.37
CA LEU A 93 -15.36 -4.28 0.68
C LEU A 93 -16.58 -3.41 1.10
N GLU A 94 -17.73 -4.02 1.35
CA GLU A 94 -18.89 -3.32 1.91
C GLU A 94 -18.60 -2.77 3.30
N SER A 95 -17.96 -3.57 4.16
CA SER A 95 -17.60 -3.17 5.52
C SER A 95 -16.69 -1.93 5.53
N ILE A 96 -15.71 -1.85 4.61
CA ILE A 96 -14.80 -0.71 4.53
C ILE A 96 -15.43 0.52 3.86
N ASN A 97 -16.32 0.34 2.89
CA ASN A 97 -17.11 1.46 2.35
C ASN A 97 -17.99 2.07 3.44
N ALA A 98 -18.57 1.23 4.30
CA ALA A 98 -19.35 1.68 5.44
C ALA A 98 -18.49 2.43 6.48
N VAL A 99 -17.22 2.04 6.66
CA VAL A 99 -16.24 2.80 7.45
C VAL A 99 -15.99 4.19 6.86
N GLN A 100 -15.72 4.28 5.56
CA GLN A 100 -15.41 5.54 4.89
C GLN A 100 -16.60 6.51 4.89
N GLN A 101 -17.79 6.02 4.57
CA GLN A 101 -19.01 6.83 4.59
C GLN A 101 -19.31 7.39 5.98
N ARG A 102 -19.15 6.56 7.03
CA ARG A 102 -19.35 7.00 8.42
C ARG A 102 -18.28 7.98 8.87
N ALA A 103 -17.02 7.79 8.48
CA ALA A 103 -15.95 8.74 8.78
C ALA A 103 -16.15 10.08 8.07
N GLY A 104 -16.75 10.09 6.86
CA GLY A 104 -17.14 11.32 6.17
C GLY A 104 -18.35 12.04 6.78
N ALA A 105 -19.29 11.28 7.36
CA ALA A 105 -20.45 11.82 8.08
C ALA A 105 -20.15 12.17 9.56
N ALA A 106 -18.97 11.79 10.07
CA ALA A 106 -18.54 11.92 11.46
C ALA A 106 -18.10 13.33 11.86
N ILE A 107 -18.79 14.37 11.40
CA ILE A 107 -18.51 15.71 11.92
C ILE A 107 -19.24 15.93 13.26
N ASP A 108 -20.39 15.28 13.53
CA ASP A 108 -21.29 15.76 14.62
C ASP A 108 -21.62 14.82 15.82
N HIS A 109 -21.34 13.50 15.81
CA HIS A 109 -21.68 12.61 16.96
C HIS A 109 -20.55 11.63 17.34
N SER A 110 -20.02 11.68 18.58
CA SER A 110 -18.66 11.19 18.88
C SER A 110 -18.50 9.77 19.46
N GLU A 111 -19.44 9.23 20.23
CA GLU A 111 -19.18 7.98 20.99
C GLU A 111 -19.77 6.71 20.34
N LEU A 112 -21.06 6.72 19.98
CA LEU A 112 -21.71 5.62 19.25
C LEU A 112 -21.04 5.31 17.91
N GLN A 113 -20.30 6.28 17.35
CA GLN A 113 -19.61 6.16 16.08
C GLN A 113 -18.30 5.38 16.18
N ALA A 114 -17.62 5.43 17.35
CA ALA A 114 -16.38 4.72 17.60
C ALA A 114 -16.58 3.20 17.63
N GLU A 115 -17.63 2.76 18.34
CA GLU A 115 -17.97 1.35 18.50
C GLU A 115 -18.40 0.74 17.15
N GLN A 116 -19.23 1.46 16.39
CA GLN A 116 -19.65 1.03 15.06
C GLN A 116 -18.49 0.96 14.07
N LEU A 117 -17.53 1.89 14.18
CA LEU A 117 -16.32 1.91 13.37
C LEU A 117 -15.39 0.75 13.72
N CYS A 118 -15.21 0.45 15.01
CA CYS A 118 -14.48 -0.73 15.47
C CYS A 118 -15.13 -2.00 14.92
N ALA A 119 -16.46 -2.14 15.08
CA ALA A 119 -17.21 -3.29 14.60
C ALA A 119 -17.09 -3.48 13.07
N ALA A 120 -17.09 -2.40 12.30
CA ALA A 120 -16.92 -2.48 10.85
C ALA A 120 -15.48 -2.86 10.43
N ILE A 121 -14.46 -2.40 11.15
CA ILE A 121 -13.07 -2.82 10.95
C ILE A 121 -12.90 -4.30 11.32
N ASP A 122 -13.55 -4.75 12.38
CA ASP A 122 -13.54 -6.15 12.81
C ASP A 122 -14.25 -7.06 11.81
N ALA A 123 -15.41 -6.65 11.31
CA ALA A 123 -16.13 -7.37 10.26
C ALA A 123 -15.28 -7.49 8.98
N PHE A 124 -14.60 -6.40 8.59
CA PHE A 124 -13.66 -6.40 7.46
C PHE A 124 -12.51 -7.39 7.68
N CYS A 125 -11.82 -7.31 8.81
CA CYS A 125 -10.69 -8.18 9.12
C CYS A 125 -11.12 -9.64 9.21
N ALA A 126 -12.26 -9.92 9.87
CA ALA A 126 -12.81 -11.25 10.01
C ALA A 126 -13.19 -11.86 8.65
N ALA A 127 -13.86 -11.11 7.78
CA ALA A 127 -14.23 -11.58 6.44
C ALA A 127 -13.01 -11.94 5.60
N LEU A 128 -11.95 -11.13 5.63
CA LEU A 128 -10.70 -11.44 4.92
C LEU A 128 -9.95 -12.62 5.54
N LEU A 129 -9.89 -12.72 6.87
CA LEU A 129 -9.25 -13.87 7.54
C LEU A 129 -9.99 -15.18 7.20
N GLN A 130 -11.32 -15.15 7.19
CA GLN A 130 -12.15 -16.28 6.78
C GLN A 130 -11.93 -16.64 5.31
N ARG A 131 -11.84 -15.63 4.43
CA ARG A 131 -11.50 -15.84 3.01
C ARG A 131 -10.17 -16.57 2.87
N LEU A 132 -9.12 -16.09 3.55
CA LEU A 132 -7.80 -16.71 3.53
C LEU A 132 -7.85 -18.16 4.06
N GLU A 133 -8.54 -18.40 5.17
CA GLU A 133 -8.69 -19.75 5.73
C GLU A 133 -9.39 -20.72 4.75
N LYS A 134 -10.42 -20.25 4.04
CA LYS A 134 -11.10 -21.04 2.99
C LYS A 134 -10.22 -21.28 1.78
N GLU A 135 -9.47 -20.28 1.33
CA GLU A 135 -8.52 -20.44 0.23
C GLU A 135 -7.48 -21.53 0.56
N GLU A 136 -6.95 -21.52 1.79
CA GLU A 136 -5.92 -22.47 2.21
C GLU A 136 -6.46 -23.90 2.39
N ARG A 137 -7.63 -24.06 3.03
CA ARG A 137 -8.20 -25.38 3.33
C ARG A 137 -8.89 -26.04 2.15
N GLU A 138 -9.64 -25.25 1.38
CA GLU A 138 -10.56 -25.77 0.37
C GLU A 138 -10.02 -25.49 -1.03
N LEU A 139 -9.70 -24.24 -1.36
CA LEU A 139 -9.30 -23.85 -2.71
C LEU A 139 -7.97 -24.52 -3.11
N PHE A 140 -6.95 -24.49 -2.25
CA PHE A 140 -5.64 -25.08 -2.56
C PHE A 140 -5.70 -26.61 -2.60
N ALA A 141 -6.48 -27.23 -1.71
CA ALA A 141 -6.71 -28.66 -1.72
C ALA A 141 -7.43 -29.09 -3.00
N LEU A 142 -8.44 -28.33 -3.43
CA LEU A 142 -9.14 -28.56 -4.69
C LEU A 142 -8.21 -28.37 -5.88
N ALA A 143 -7.47 -27.26 -5.96
CA ALA A 143 -6.53 -26.96 -7.03
C ALA A 143 -5.55 -28.11 -7.25
N ARG A 144 -4.98 -28.64 -6.16
CA ARG A 144 -4.04 -29.77 -6.21
C ARG A 144 -4.66 -31.04 -6.81
N LYS A 145 -5.96 -31.26 -6.59
CA LYS A 145 -6.68 -32.44 -7.09
C LYS A 145 -7.10 -32.31 -8.55
N VAL A 146 -7.54 -31.12 -8.96
CA VAL A 146 -8.22 -30.92 -10.25
C VAL A 146 -7.30 -30.40 -11.35
N ILE A 147 -6.25 -29.62 -11.00
CA ILE A 147 -5.36 -29.03 -12.00
C ILE A 147 -4.28 -30.05 -12.41
N VAL A 148 -4.21 -30.31 -13.72
CA VAL A 148 -3.24 -31.23 -14.34
C VAL A 148 -1.83 -30.65 -14.35
N GLY A 149 -0.81 -31.50 -14.35
CA GLY A 149 0.60 -31.11 -14.23
C GLY A 149 1.08 -30.04 -15.23
N GLU A 150 0.65 -30.10 -16.49
CA GLU A 150 1.04 -29.10 -17.51
C GLU A 150 0.43 -27.72 -17.26
N ALA A 151 -0.83 -27.66 -16.80
CA ALA A 151 -1.48 -26.42 -16.41
C ALA A 151 -0.76 -25.75 -15.23
N TRP A 152 -0.21 -26.53 -14.29
CA TRP A 152 0.62 -25.98 -13.22
C TRP A 152 1.87 -25.28 -13.73
N PHE A 153 2.51 -25.78 -14.78
CA PHE A 153 3.67 -25.09 -15.38
C PHE A 153 3.27 -23.76 -16.01
N ALA A 154 2.14 -23.71 -16.72
CA ALA A 154 1.62 -22.47 -17.29
C ALA A 154 1.32 -21.43 -16.19
N ILE A 155 0.70 -21.86 -15.09
CA ILE A 155 0.44 -21.00 -13.92
C ILE A 155 1.76 -20.52 -13.31
N ALA A 156 2.76 -21.40 -13.14
CA ALA A 156 4.07 -21.02 -12.59
C ALA A 156 4.73 -19.92 -13.41
N TYR A 157 4.71 -20.07 -14.73
CA TYR A 157 5.28 -19.09 -15.65
C TYR A 157 4.55 -17.74 -15.56
N GLN A 158 3.22 -17.76 -15.50
CA GLN A 158 2.40 -16.56 -15.37
C GLN A 158 2.63 -15.84 -14.03
N PHE A 159 2.87 -16.58 -12.95
CA PHE A 159 3.23 -16.01 -11.64
C PHE A 159 4.57 -15.30 -11.71
N LEU A 160 5.60 -15.94 -12.26
CA LEU A 160 6.93 -15.34 -12.41
C LEU A 160 6.89 -14.09 -13.29
N ALA A 161 6.15 -14.13 -14.40
CA ALA A 161 5.96 -12.97 -15.27
C ALA A 161 5.20 -11.83 -14.55
N HIS A 162 4.20 -12.17 -13.74
CA HIS A 162 3.46 -11.19 -12.95
C HIS A 162 4.35 -10.52 -11.90
N ASP A 163 5.16 -11.30 -11.18
CA ASP A 163 6.07 -10.80 -10.16
C ASP A 163 7.19 -9.94 -10.77
N ALA A 164 7.73 -10.32 -11.93
CA ALA A 164 8.71 -9.53 -12.68
C ALA A 164 8.14 -8.15 -13.08
N ARG A 165 6.93 -8.12 -13.65
CA ARG A 165 6.24 -6.86 -14.01
C ARG A 165 5.96 -5.99 -12.78
N ALA A 166 5.54 -6.61 -11.66
CA ALA A 166 5.31 -5.90 -10.42
C ALA A 166 6.62 -5.29 -9.86
N GLN A 167 7.74 -5.99 -10.01
CA GLN A 167 9.05 -5.49 -9.60
C GLN A 167 9.54 -4.34 -10.48
N GLU A 168 9.35 -4.42 -11.80
CA GLU A 168 9.66 -3.35 -12.73
C GLU A 168 8.82 -2.09 -12.47
N ALA A 169 7.52 -2.24 -12.26
CA ALA A 169 6.63 -1.12 -11.93
C ALA A 169 7.04 -0.41 -10.63
N ARG A 170 7.55 -1.16 -9.64
CA ARG A 170 8.10 -0.58 -8.40
C ARG A 170 9.40 0.18 -8.65
N ARG A 171 10.32 -0.37 -9.47
CA ARG A 171 11.56 0.30 -9.85
C ARG A 171 11.30 1.59 -10.62
N GLY A 172 10.37 1.57 -11.58
CA GLY A 172 9.98 2.74 -12.36
C GLY A 172 9.43 3.87 -11.49
N LYS A 173 8.63 3.56 -10.45
CA LYS A 173 8.15 4.56 -9.48
C LYS A 173 9.26 5.10 -8.56
N ALA A 174 10.23 4.26 -8.18
CA ALA A 174 11.35 4.66 -7.33
C ALA A 174 12.39 5.53 -8.08
N GLN A 175 12.47 5.43 -9.42
CA GLN A 175 13.42 6.18 -10.25
C GLN A 175 13.00 7.64 -10.55
N VAL A 176 11.81 8.09 -10.13
CA VAL A 176 11.28 9.45 -10.44
C VAL A 176 11.62 10.49 -9.36
N LEU A 177 12.65 10.28 -8.55
CA LEU A 177 13.28 11.39 -7.82
C LEU A 177 14.58 11.75 -8.53
N PRO A 178 14.60 12.80 -9.38
CA PRO A 178 15.86 13.31 -9.89
C PRO A 178 16.68 13.77 -8.69
N PHE A 179 17.77 13.06 -8.42
CA PHE A 179 18.81 13.55 -7.53
C PHE A 179 19.42 14.79 -8.19
N VAL A 180 18.92 15.96 -7.81
CA VAL A 180 19.59 17.23 -8.10
C VAL A 180 20.84 17.24 -7.23
N LEU A 181 21.99 16.92 -7.83
CA LEU A 181 23.29 17.20 -7.22
C LEU A 181 23.31 18.68 -6.81
N PRO A 182 23.50 19.02 -5.52
CA PRO A 182 23.71 20.39 -5.12
C PRO A 182 24.91 20.93 -5.90
N ALA A 183 24.72 22.06 -6.59
CA ALA A 183 25.81 22.72 -7.30
C ALA A 183 26.99 22.94 -6.33
N PRO A 184 28.24 22.67 -6.74
CA PRO A 184 29.38 22.87 -5.88
C PRO A 184 29.45 24.35 -5.48
N LEU A 185 29.31 24.61 -4.18
CA LEU A 185 29.56 25.92 -3.59
C LEU A 185 31.01 26.33 -3.87
N PRO A 186 31.28 27.56 -4.35
CA PRO A 186 32.64 28.04 -4.51
C PRO A 186 33.32 28.13 -3.13
N THR A 187 34.35 27.32 -2.93
CA THR A 187 35.23 27.31 -1.77
C THR A 187 36.13 28.54 -1.80
N SER A 188 35.68 29.64 -1.19
CA SER A 188 36.60 30.69 -0.71
C SER A 188 36.84 30.50 0.79
N LEU A 189 37.83 29.68 1.13
CA LEU A 189 38.39 29.61 2.48
C LEU A 189 39.55 30.62 2.59
N PRO A 190 39.51 31.59 3.53
CA PRO A 190 40.65 32.45 3.81
C PRO A 190 41.66 31.72 4.71
N ALA A 191 42.94 31.80 4.36
CA ALA A 191 44.06 31.21 5.10
C ALA A 191 44.28 31.91 6.46
N PRO A 192 44.61 31.18 7.55
CA PRO A 192 44.86 31.77 8.86
C PRO A 192 46.35 32.04 9.11
N GLY A 193 46.67 33.21 9.68
CA GLY A 193 47.93 33.43 10.42
C GLY A 193 48.60 34.80 10.27
N ALA A 194 48.07 35.78 11.01
CA ALA A 194 48.61 37.03 11.61
C ALA A 194 50.16 37.30 11.65
N PRO A 195 50.68 38.52 11.99
CA PRO A 195 50.01 39.56 12.80
C PRO A 195 50.29 41.07 12.53
N ALA A 196 49.43 41.88 13.17
CA ALA A 196 49.64 43.19 13.81
C ALA A 196 50.14 44.40 12.98
N THR A 197 49.32 45.45 12.87
CA THR A 197 49.39 46.68 13.71
C THR A 197 48.58 47.83 13.09
N GLY A 198 47.84 48.55 13.94
CA GLY A 198 47.70 50.01 13.82
C GLY A 198 46.56 50.57 12.97
N GLY A 199 45.59 51.19 13.66
CA GLY A 199 45.22 52.57 13.30
C GLY A 199 43.81 52.83 12.77
N LYS A 200 43.00 53.40 13.67
CA LYS A 200 42.10 54.55 13.48
C LYS A 200 40.86 54.43 12.58
N ASN A 201 39.72 54.72 13.22
CA ASN A 201 38.65 55.67 12.86
C ASN A 201 37.97 55.50 11.48
N ALA A 202 36.70 55.81 11.26
CA ALA A 202 35.51 56.18 12.02
C ALA A 202 34.47 56.46 10.90
N GLU A 203 33.17 56.31 11.19
CA GLU A 203 32.05 56.93 10.46
C GLU A 203 31.86 56.50 8.98
N ALA A 204 30.70 56.57 8.34
CA ALA A 204 29.29 56.78 8.64
C ALA A 204 28.55 56.54 7.29
N GLY A 205 27.21 56.50 7.30
CA GLY A 205 26.41 56.78 6.11
C GLY A 205 25.96 55.53 5.33
N ASP A 206 24.78 54.96 5.55
CA ASP A 206 23.42 55.48 5.27
C ASP A 206 22.93 55.13 3.85
N ALA A 207 21.61 54.96 3.79
CA ALA A 207 20.81 54.25 2.82
C ALA A 207 20.74 54.89 1.42
N SER A 208 20.49 54.05 0.41
CA SER A 208 19.22 54.06 -0.37
C SER A 208 19.38 53.69 -1.84
N ALA A 209 18.34 52.98 -2.29
CA ALA A 209 17.70 53.03 -3.61
C ALA A 209 18.41 52.39 -4.82
N LEU A 210 17.73 51.42 -5.45
CA LEU A 210 16.91 51.62 -6.67
C LEU A 210 16.41 50.23 -7.12
N LEU A 211 15.12 49.93 -6.95
CA LEU A 211 14.05 50.02 -7.96
C LEU A 211 14.17 48.98 -9.10
N ALA A 212 13.16 48.10 -9.10
CA ALA A 212 12.64 47.15 -10.09
C ALA A 212 12.64 47.66 -11.56
N PRO A 213 12.28 46.88 -12.62
CA PRO A 213 11.34 45.74 -12.58
C PRO A 213 11.52 44.56 -13.57
N SER A 214 10.82 43.45 -13.28
CA SER A 214 10.39 42.38 -14.22
C SER A 214 9.41 42.95 -15.28
N PRO A 215 9.00 42.29 -16.41
CA PRO A 215 8.75 40.84 -16.64
C PRO A 215 8.98 40.45 -18.15
N PRO A 216 8.19 39.61 -18.89
CA PRO A 216 7.30 38.49 -18.55
C PRO A 216 7.50 37.18 -19.39
N LEU A 217 6.75 36.16 -18.95
CA LEU A 217 6.41 34.86 -19.56
C LEU A 217 6.02 34.90 -21.05
N ARG A 218 6.32 33.80 -21.76
CA ARG A 218 5.58 33.40 -22.97
C ARG A 218 5.23 31.91 -22.91
N ALA A 219 3.93 31.64 -22.96
CA ALA A 219 3.32 30.33 -23.19
C ALA A 219 3.18 30.08 -24.71
N GLN A 220 3.23 28.81 -25.12
CA GLN A 220 2.63 28.24 -26.34
C GLN A 220 2.61 26.72 -26.13
N ALA A 221 1.43 26.12 -25.97
CA ALA A 221 0.49 25.66 -27.03
C ALA A 221 0.91 24.29 -27.56
#